data_AF-A0A9E3SIX0-F1
#
_entry.id   AF-A0A9E3SIX0-F1
#
_cell.length_a   1.000
_cell.length_b   1.000
_cell.length_c   1.000
_cell.angle_alpha   90.00
_cell.angle_beta   90.00
_cell.angle_gamma   90.00
#
_symmetry.space_group_name_H-M   'P 1'
#
loop_
_entity.id
_entity.type
_entity.pdbx_description
1 polymer ?
#
loop_
_entity_poly.entity_id
_entity_poly.type
_entity_poly.pdbx_seq_one_letter_code
_entity_poly.pdbx_strand_id
1 'polypeptide(L)'
;MKTTEINDRDRQMLELLAQGSSNRTIAERLGYREGTMRVYLHGLYKKLGVGNKTSAVIWYFDRLKEEGARTVALGGGGAEAAEGPPPEETFGDIALRQDLQAALGAMSIFLGAYGRVWEVANRLKGEEADPKAGRRRAQSRLLWEAMLRGDFAYAKRLYDEDQVARVLVESPPDCVLLACMLRLGGFTRAADRVTGQVVRRRKGRPGLTAKDVALLAAVREATDARPDAGLAALHRLASESSSKPVPRHAAMVVLYWAYRGAKDRDRACMTANAILAEAESVRQQLHAMGERPLYRDATLPSPTTPVGRAPAGRTARKAARRTAAAQA
;
A
#
# COMPACT_ATOMS: atom_id res chain seq x y z
N MET A 1 2.20 13.57 31.44
CA MET A 1 2.24 12.22 30.84
C MET A 1 2.82 11.28 31.89
N LYS A 2 2.25 10.09 32.11
CA LYS A 2 2.78 9.13 33.11
C LYS A 2 4.17 8.69 32.66
N THR A 3 5.20 8.96 33.47
CA THR A 3 6.56 8.47 33.23
C THR A 3 6.57 6.98 33.51
N THR A 4 6.31 6.16 32.49
CA THR A 4 6.42 4.71 32.62
C THR A 4 7.91 4.38 32.82
N GLU A 5 8.25 3.88 34.01
CA GLU A 5 9.60 3.41 34.33
C GLU A 5 9.82 2.02 33.71
N ILE A 6 10.78 1.97 32.79
CA ILE A 6 11.17 0.75 32.07
C ILE A 6 12.45 0.26 32.71
N ASN A 7 12.47 -1.01 33.10
CA ASN A 7 13.66 -1.62 33.69
C ASN A 7 14.65 -2.03 32.58
N ASP A 8 15.91 -2.27 32.89
CA ASP A 8 16.95 -2.57 31.89
C ASP A 8 16.60 -3.78 31.02
N ARG A 9 15.96 -4.80 31.61
CA ARG A 9 15.44 -5.99 30.89
C ARG A 9 14.34 -5.62 29.89
N ASP A 10 13.43 -4.72 30.27
CA ASP A 10 12.35 -4.25 29.40
C ASP A 10 12.92 -3.43 28.23
N ARG A 11 13.95 -2.63 28.50
CA ARG A 11 14.68 -1.88 27.46
C ARG A 11 15.39 -2.81 26.48
N GLN A 12 16.11 -3.83 26.96
CA GLN A 12 16.74 -4.84 26.09
C GLN A 12 15.72 -5.58 25.21
N MET A 13 14.55 -5.91 25.76
CA MET A 13 13.46 -6.51 24.98
C MET A 13 12.98 -5.55 23.87
N LEU A 14 12.80 -4.26 24.18
CA LEU A 14 12.41 -3.25 23.18
C LEU A 14 13.47 -3.02 22.11
N GLU A 15 14.76 -3.02 22.47
CA GLU A 15 15.88 -2.92 21.53
C GLU A 15 15.87 -4.07 20.53
N LEU A 16 15.78 -5.31 21.02
CA LEU A 16 15.74 -6.48 20.17
C LEU A 16 14.47 -6.51 19.30
N LEU A 17 13.33 -6.04 19.83
CA LEU A 17 12.10 -5.87 19.06
C LEU A 17 12.23 -4.82 17.96
N ALA A 18 12.88 -3.68 18.25
CA ALA A 18 13.10 -2.59 17.31
C ALA A 18 14.04 -3.01 16.17
N GLN A 19 14.97 -3.93 16.44
CA GLN A 19 15.82 -4.59 15.43
C GLN A 19 15.06 -5.65 14.59
N GLY A 20 13.74 -5.80 14.76
CA GLY A 20 12.94 -6.77 14.01
C GLY A 20 13.09 -8.22 14.47
N SER A 21 13.72 -8.49 15.62
CA SER A 21 13.95 -9.85 16.09
C SER A 21 12.63 -10.62 16.32
N SER A 22 12.66 -11.92 16.03
CA SER A 22 11.54 -12.82 16.31
C SER A 22 11.45 -13.11 17.81
N ASN A 23 10.27 -13.52 18.31
CA ASN A 23 10.11 -13.87 19.73
C ASN A 23 11.05 -15.01 20.14
N ARG A 24 11.33 -15.94 19.23
CA ARG A 24 12.31 -17.01 19.42
C ARG A 24 13.73 -16.45 19.58
N THR A 25 14.16 -15.57 18.68
CA THR A 25 15.49 -14.95 18.71
C THR A 25 15.69 -14.09 19.96
N ILE A 26 14.66 -13.36 20.39
CA ILE A 26 14.70 -12.56 21.62
C ILE A 26 14.81 -13.48 22.85
N ALA A 27 14.06 -14.58 22.86
CA ALA A 27 14.13 -15.58 23.92
C ALA A 27 15.54 -16.19 24.02
N GLU A 28 16.11 -16.60 22.88
CA GLU A 28 17.47 -17.14 22.80
C GLU A 28 18.53 -16.14 23.31
N ARG A 29 18.45 -14.87 22.89
CA ARG A 29 19.39 -13.81 23.33
C ARG A 29 19.28 -13.45 24.82
N LEU A 30 18.09 -13.57 25.40
CA LEU A 30 17.83 -13.21 26.81
C LEU A 30 17.77 -14.42 27.75
N GLY A 31 18.07 -15.64 27.27
CA GLY A 31 18.10 -16.86 28.06
C GLY A 31 16.72 -17.39 28.48
N TYR A 32 15.67 -17.10 27.72
CA TYR A 32 14.29 -17.53 27.97
C TYR A 32 13.82 -18.58 26.97
N ARG A 33 12.71 -19.25 27.31
CA ARG A 33 11.95 -20.08 26.35
C ARG A 33 11.01 -19.21 25.53
N GLU A 34 10.74 -19.57 24.28
CA GLU A 34 9.88 -18.80 23.37
C GLU A 34 8.48 -18.52 23.96
N GLY A 35 7.85 -19.53 24.58
CA GLY A 35 6.55 -19.37 25.23
C GLY A 35 6.57 -18.35 26.37
N THR A 36 7.66 -18.31 27.14
CA THR A 36 7.87 -17.34 28.23
C THR A 36 8.07 -15.93 27.67
N MET A 37 8.79 -15.79 26.55
CA MET A 37 8.99 -14.49 25.89
C MET A 37 7.67 -13.86 25.42
N ARG A 38 6.73 -14.66 24.90
CA ARG A 38 5.40 -14.15 24.53
C ARG A 38 4.65 -13.52 25.72
N VAL A 39 4.75 -14.15 26.89
CA VAL A 39 4.13 -13.64 28.13
C VAL A 39 4.81 -12.36 28.59
N TYR A 40 6.15 -12.32 28.60
CA TYR A 40 6.89 -11.12 28.98
C TYR A 40 6.62 -9.94 28.06
N LEU A 41 6.60 -10.17 26.73
CA LEU A 41 6.25 -9.13 25.77
C LEU A 41 4.82 -8.63 25.95
N HIS A 42 3.86 -9.52 26.25
CA HIS A 42 2.49 -9.11 26.53
C HIS A 42 2.38 -8.26 27.81
N GLY A 43 3.09 -8.65 28.88
CA GLY A 43 3.20 -7.87 30.10
C GLY A 43 3.85 -6.50 29.86
N LEU A 44 4.91 -6.46 29.05
CA LEU A 44 5.57 -5.25 28.61
C LEU A 44 4.60 -4.33 27.84
N TYR A 45 3.82 -4.87 26.90
CA TYR A 45 2.83 -4.07 26.15
C TYR A 45 1.78 -3.45 27.09
N LYS A 46 1.29 -4.22 28.06
CA LYS A 46 0.37 -3.71 29.10
C LYS A 46 1.01 -2.61 29.95
N LYS A 47 2.29 -2.77 30.30
CA LYS A 47 3.06 -1.77 31.05
C LYS A 47 3.25 -0.47 30.27
N LEU A 48 3.48 -0.56 28.96
CA LEU A 48 3.61 0.57 28.04
C LEU A 48 2.27 1.20 27.65
N GLY A 49 1.15 0.50 27.87
CA GLY A 49 -0.18 0.94 27.42
C GLY A 49 -0.40 0.77 25.91
N VAL A 50 0.37 -0.11 25.26
CA VAL A 50 0.30 -0.37 23.82
C VAL A 50 -0.35 -1.71 23.52
N GLY A 51 -1.06 -1.82 22.40
CA GLY A 51 -1.85 -3.03 22.08
C GLY A 51 -1.10 -4.11 21.28
N ASN A 52 0.03 -3.79 20.66
CA ASN A 52 0.70 -4.71 19.76
C ASN A 52 2.22 -4.43 19.65
N LYS A 53 2.93 -5.38 19.00
CA LYS A 53 4.39 -5.33 18.78
C LYS A 53 4.82 -4.05 18.07
N THR A 54 4.10 -3.65 17.02
CA THR A 54 4.43 -2.47 16.22
C THR A 54 4.31 -1.20 17.04
N SER A 55 3.23 -1.04 17.81
CA SER A 55 3.02 0.10 18.71
C SER A 55 4.09 0.17 19.81
N ALA A 56 4.58 -0.97 20.30
CA ALA A 56 5.68 -1.00 21.27
C ALA A 56 7.01 -0.52 20.65
N VAL A 57 7.27 -0.88 19.39
CA VAL A 57 8.46 -0.42 18.65
C VAL A 57 8.38 1.08 18.36
N ILE A 58 7.23 1.59 17.92
CA ILE A 58 7.00 3.03 17.71
C ILE A 58 7.22 3.80 19.02
N TRP A 59 6.62 3.32 20.11
CA TRP A 59 6.79 3.91 21.44
C TRP A 59 8.27 4.03 21.84
N TYR A 60 9.07 3.00 21.54
CA TYR A 60 10.51 2.98 21.86
C TYR A 60 11.30 4.02 21.04
N PHE A 61 11.00 4.18 19.75
CA PHE A 61 11.68 5.19 18.92
C PHE A 61 11.33 6.62 19.30
N ASP A 62 10.08 6.89 19.70
CA ASP A 62 9.68 8.21 20.18
C ASP A 62 10.43 8.57 21.47
N ARG A 63 10.60 7.59 22.38
CA ARG A 63 11.39 7.73 23.61
C ARG A 63 12.86 8.05 23.31
N LEU A 64 13.48 7.38 22.34
CA LEU A 64 14.87 7.64 21.95
C LEU A 64 15.06 9.03 21.35
N LYS A 65 14.08 9.54 20.58
CA LYS A 65 14.12 10.92 20.07
C LYS A 65 14.05 11.94 21.20
N GLU A 66 13.19 11.70 22.20
CA GLU A 66 13.09 12.57 23.38
C GLU A 66 14.37 12.54 24.22
N GLU A 67 14.99 11.37 24.40
CA GLU A 67 16.26 11.22 25.13
C GLU A 67 17.42 11.88 24.36
N GLY A 68 17.53 11.66 23.04
CA GLY A 68 18.53 12.30 22.18
C GLY A 68 18.39 13.82 22.12
N ALA A 69 17.16 14.35 22.05
CA ALA A 69 16.91 15.80 22.09
C ALA A 69 17.33 16.44 23.42
N ARG A 70 17.22 15.71 24.54
CA ARG A 70 17.69 16.18 25.86
C ARG A 70 19.21 16.15 25.98
N THR A 71 19.88 15.18 25.37
CA THR A 71 21.35 15.10 25.35
C THR A 71 21.97 16.20 24.49
N VAL A 72 21.36 16.50 23.33
CA VAL A 72 21.81 17.58 22.43
C VAL A 72 21.63 18.98 23.05
N ALA A 73 20.61 19.18 23.90
CA ALA A 73 20.38 20.45 24.58
C ALA A 73 21.42 20.77 25.69
N LEU A 74 22.17 19.78 26.18
CA LEU A 74 23.13 19.93 27.29
C LEU A 74 24.61 19.88 26.84
N GLY A 75 24.88 19.51 25.58
CA GLY A 75 26.24 19.37 25.05
C GLY A 75 26.45 20.21 23.79
N GLY A 76 26.77 21.49 23.97
CA GLY A 76 27.31 22.33 22.90
C GLY A 76 28.76 21.95 22.60
N GLY A 77 29.01 21.37 21.44
CA GLY A 77 30.36 21.06 20.96
C GLY A 77 30.33 19.97 19.91
N GLY A 78 30.70 20.31 18.68
CA GLY A 78 30.59 19.45 17.50
C GLY A 78 31.19 18.07 17.71
N ALA A 79 30.41 17.06 17.36
CA ALA A 79 30.90 15.73 17.05
C ALA A 79 30.18 15.32 15.77
N GLU A 80 30.98 15.06 14.74
CA GLU A 80 30.58 14.52 13.45
C GLU A 80 29.52 13.45 13.65
N ALA A 81 28.44 13.56 12.89
CA ALA A 81 27.39 12.57 12.82
C ALA A 81 28.07 11.22 12.55
N ALA A 82 28.14 10.37 13.57
CA ALA A 82 28.45 8.98 13.39
C ALA A 82 27.45 8.46 12.34
N GLU A 83 27.95 8.19 11.13
CA GLU A 83 27.22 7.51 10.07
C GLU A 83 26.77 6.16 10.65
N GLY A 84 25.54 6.14 11.16
CA GLY A 84 24.78 4.91 11.22
C GLY A 84 24.68 4.30 9.83
N PRO A 85 24.29 3.02 9.71
CA PRO A 85 23.97 2.46 8.40
C PRO A 85 23.06 3.45 7.66
N PRO A 86 23.29 3.71 6.35
CA PRO A 86 22.53 4.72 5.61
C PRO A 86 21.05 4.53 5.91
N PRO A 87 20.29 5.63 6.15
CA PRO A 87 18.88 5.52 6.52
C PRO A 87 18.21 4.53 5.57
N GLU A 88 17.59 3.48 6.13
CA GLU A 88 16.93 2.45 5.34
C GLU A 88 16.04 3.14 4.31
N GLU A 89 16.26 2.85 3.02
CA GLU A 89 15.54 3.50 1.92
C GLU A 89 14.03 3.38 2.18
N THR A 90 13.35 4.51 2.36
CA THR A 90 11.92 4.48 2.64
C THR A 90 11.14 4.21 1.36
N PHE A 91 9.88 3.78 1.49
CA PHE A 91 9.02 3.60 0.33
C PHE A 91 8.91 4.89 -0.52
N GLY A 92 8.86 6.05 0.14
CA GLY A 92 8.81 7.34 -0.53
C GLY A 92 10.07 7.63 -1.35
N ASP A 93 11.25 7.19 -0.88
CA ASP A 93 12.51 7.30 -1.63
C ASP A 93 12.47 6.43 -2.89
N ILE A 94 11.98 5.19 -2.77
CA ILE A 94 11.77 4.28 -3.90
C ILE A 94 10.78 4.88 -4.91
N ALA A 95 9.66 5.43 -4.43
CA ALA A 95 8.62 6.03 -5.27
C ALA A 95 9.10 7.32 -5.98
N LEU A 96 10.01 8.09 -5.39
CA LEU A 96 10.62 9.26 -6.03
C LEU A 96 11.64 8.86 -7.11
N ARG A 97 12.40 7.78 -6.88
CA ARG A 97 13.36 7.23 -7.85
C ARG A 97 12.67 6.55 -9.03
N GLN A 98 11.55 5.90 -8.78
CA GLN A 98 10.69 5.27 -9.80
C GLN A 98 9.40 6.09 -10.00
N ASP A 99 8.28 5.40 -10.19
CA ASP A 99 6.92 5.91 -10.11
C ASP A 99 6.15 5.19 -8.99
N LEU A 100 5.02 5.77 -8.58
CA LEU A 100 4.23 5.27 -7.45
C LEU A 100 3.62 3.89 -7.73
N GLN A 101 3.28 3.58 -8.99
CA GLN A 101 2.73 2.28 -9.36
C GLN A 101 3.78 1.18 -9.27
N ALA A 102 4.99 1.44 -9.79
CA ALA A 102 6.13 0.53 -9.70
C ALA A 102 6.53 0.27 -8.25
N ALA A 103 6.63 1.33 -7.43
CA ALA A 103 6.96 1.21 -6.02
C ALA A 103 5.90 0.41 -5.24
N LEU A 104 4.60 0.67 -5.46
CA LEU A 104 3.51 -0.06 -4.79
C LEU A 104 3.45 -1.54 -5.23
N GLY A 105 3.73 -1.83 -6.50
CA GLY A 105 3.56 -3.15 -7.09
C GLY A 105 2.17 -3.73 -6.80
N ALA A 106 2.15 -4.92 -6.18
CA ALA A 106 0.92 -5.63 -5.82
C ALA A 106 0.08 -4.89 -4.77
N MET A 107 0.64 -3.98 -3.96
CA MET A 107 -0.11 -3.21 -2.96
C MET A 107 -1.09 -2.21 -3.61
N SER A 108 -0.88 -1.87 -4.88
CA SER A 108 -1.77 -0.96 -5.60
C SER A 108 -3.23 -1.47 -5.66
N ILE A 109 -3.48 -2.78 -5.50
CA ILE A 109 -4.84 -3.38 -5.56
C ILE A 109 -5.77 -2.92 -4.42
N PHE A 110 -5.19 -2.38 -3.35
CA PHE A 110 -5.92 -1.92 -2.16
C PHE A 110 -6.40 -0.47 -2.29
N LEU A 111 -5.92 0.25 -3.30
CA LEU A 111 -6.22 1.66 -3.52
C LEU A 111 -7.18 1.85 -4.71
N GLY A 112 -7.84 3.00 -4.74
CA GLY A 112 -8.72 3.43 -5.84
C GLY A 112 -10.17 2.93 -5.78
N ALA A 113 -10.91 3.20 -6.85
CA ALA A 113 -12.28 2.73 -7.05
C ALA A 113 -12.30 1.23 -7.36
N TYR A 114 -13.34 0.54 -6.87
CA TYR A 114 -13.55 -0.89 -7.08
C TYR A 114 -12.41 -1.82 -6.62
N GLY A 115 -11.63 -1.40 -5.61
CA GLY A 115 -10.63 -2.26 -4.98
C GLY A 115 -11.26 -3.48 -4.27
N ARG A 116 -10.42 -4.38 -3.76
CA ARG A 116 -10.86 -5.65 -3.12
C ARG A 116 -11.87 -5.45 -1.98
N VAL A 117 -11.78 -4.35 -1.24
CA VAL A 117 -12.75 -3.97 -0.19
C VAL A 117 -14.16 -3.84 -0.73
N TRP A 118 -14.32 -3.22 -1.91
CA TRP A 118 -15.63 -3.05 -2.54
C TRP A 118 -16.20 -4.42 -2.97
N GLU A 119 -15.37 -5.33 -3.50
CA GLU A 119 -15.82 -6.68 -3.86
C GLU A 119 -16.31 -7.46 -2.65
N VAL A 120 -15.55 -7.40 -1.55
CA VAL A 120 -15.91 -8.06 -0.29
C VAL A 120 -17.17 -7.44 0.29
N ALA A 121 -17.31 -6.12 0.26
CA ALA A 121 -18.52 -5.43 0.72
C ALA A 121 -19.77 -5.82 -0.09
N ASN A 122 -19.67 -5.93 -1.41
CA ASN A 122 -20.80 -6.35 -2.25
C ASN A 122 -21.15 -7.83 -2.03
N ARG A 123 -20.15 -8.70 -1.89
CA ARG A 123 -20.37 -10.11 -1.56
C ARG A 123 -21.05 -10.27 -0.19
N LEU A 124 -20.64 -9.49 0.81
CA LEU A 124 -21.27 -9.48 2.14
C LEU A 124 -22.73 -9.00 2.10
N LYS A 125 -23.10 -8.17 1.12
CA LYS A 125 -24.48 -7.73 0.87
C LYS A 125 -25.32 -8.74 0.08
N GLY A 126 -24.74 -9.87 -0.35
CA GLY A 126 -25.43 -10.87 -1.15
C GLY A 126 -25.70 -10.45 -2.60
N GLU A 127 -25.03 -9.39 -3.09
CA GLU A 127 -25.16 -8.97 -4.49
C GLU A 127 -24.36 -9.93 -5.41
N GLU A 128 -25.03 -10.50 -6.42
CA GLU A 128 -24.37 -11.36 -7.41
C GLU A 128 -23.38 -10.57 -8.29
N ALA A 129 -22.36 -11.29 -8.80
CA ALA A 129 -21.33 -10.72 -9.64
C ALA A 129 -21.89 -10.35 -11.04
N ASP A 130 -22.28 -9.09 -11.23
CA ASP A 130 -22.66 -8.56 -12.55
C ASP A 130 -21.46 -8.58 -13.53
N PRO A 131 -21.51 -9.30 -14.66
CA PRO A 131 -20.43 -9.34 -15.64
C PRO A 131 -20.16 -7.97 -16.29
N LYS A 132 -21.16 -7.09 -16.38
CA LYS A 132 -20.94 -5.69 -16.81
C LYS A 132 -20.16 -4.92 -15.75
N ALA A 133 -20.33 -5.23 -14.46
CA ALA A 133 -19.50 -4.66 -13.39
C ALA A 133 -18.04 -5.08 -13.55
N GLY A 134 -17.76 -6.33 -13.95
CA GLY A 134 -16.38 -6.78 -14.22
C GLY A 134 -15.65 -5.94 -15.27
N ARG A 135 -16.31 -5.60 -16.39
CA ARG A 135 -15.71 -4.73 -17.42
C ARG A 135 -15.47 -3.30 -16.91
N ARG A 136 -16.44 -2.72 -16.20
CA ARG A 136 -16.30 -1.40 -15.58
C ARG A 136 -15.13 -1.35 -14.60
N ARG A 137 -14.93 -2.41 -13.80
CA ARG A 137 -13.79 -2.55 -12.88
C ARG A 137 -12.46 -2.53 -13.61
N ALA A 138 -12.31 -3.34 -14.66
CA ALA A 138 -11.07 -3.41 -15.42
C ALA A 138 -10.70 -2.04 -16.01
N GLN A 139 -11.68 -1.31 -16.55
CA GLN A 139 -11.46 0.02 -17.11
C GLN A 139 -11.11 1.07 -16.05
N SER A 140 -11.84 1.10 -14.93
CA SER A 140 -11.52 1.97 -13.79
C SER A 140 -10.11 1.70 -13.25
N ARG A 141 -9.71 0.43 -13.24
CA ARG A 141 -8.39 0.00 -12.79
C ARG A 141 -7.26 0.52 -13.68
N LEU A 142 -7.43 0.44 -15.00
CA LEU A 142 -6.45 0.99 -15.95
C LEU A 142 -6.27 2.50 -15.75
N LEU A 143 -7.37 3.24 -15.53
CA LEU A 143 -7.31 4.67 -15.26
C LEU A 143 -6.58 4.97 -13.94
N TRP A 144 -6.86 4.20 -12.89
CA TRP A 144 -6.20 4.33 -11.60
C TRP A 144 -4.70 4.04 -11.68
N GLU A 145 -4.29 2.98 -12.38
CA GLU A 145 -2.89 2.63 -12.58
C GLU A 145 -2.15 3.69 -13.41
N ALA A 146 -2.79 4.27 -14.42
CA ALA A 146 -2.24 5.40 -15.16
C ALA A 146 -2.03 6.63 -14.25
N MET A 147 -2.98 6.90 -13.34
CA MET A 147 -2.84 7.98 -12.34
C MET A 147 -1.66 7.74 -11.38
N LEU A 148 -1.49 6.50 -10.91
CA LEU A 148 -0.36 6.13 -10.05
C LEU A 148 0.99 6.25 -10.79
N ARG A 149 1.04 5.88 -12.08
CA ARG A 149 2.25 6.08 -12.90
C ARG A 149 2.55 7.54 -13.22
N GLY A 150 1.52 8.40 -13.18
CA GLY A 150 1.62 9.77 -13.71
C GLY A 150 1.54 9.82 -15.24
N ASP A 151 0.97 8.80 -15.89
CA ASP A 151 0.69 8.80 -17.33
C ASP A 151 -0.55 9.67 -17.62
N PHE A 152 -0.37 10.99 -17.56
CA PHE A 152 -1.45 11.94 -17.86
C PHE A 152 -1.77 12.00 -19.36
N ALA A 153 -0.89 11.51 -20.23
CA ALA A 153 -1.16 11.39 -21.66
C ALA A 153 -2.21 10.32 -21.96
N TYR A 154 -2.30 9.25 -21.15
CA TYR A 154 -3.41 8.30 -21.20
C TYR A 154 -4.78 8.99 -21.01
N ALA A 155 -4.90 9.89 -20.03
CA ALA A 155 -6.12 10.66 -19.82
C ALA A 155 -6.47 11.55 -21.02
N LYS A 156 -5.45 12.15 -21.67
CA LYS A 156 -5.65 12.95 -22.88
C LYS A 156 -6.13 12.11 -24.06
N ARG A 157 -5.58 10.91 -24.28
CA ARG A 157 -6.05 9.98 -25.33
C ARG A 157 -7.51 9.59 -25.13
N LEU A 158 -7.89 9.22 -23.90
CA LEU A 158 -9.29 8.91 -23.57
C LEU A 158 -10.24 10.08 -23.82
N TYR A 159 -9.76 11.31 -23.61
CA TYR A 159 -10.53 12.52 -23.90
C TYR A 159 -10.70 12.75 -25.41
N ASP A 160 -9.62 12.58 -26.19
CA ASP A 160 -9.62 12.81 -27.64
C ASP A 160 -10.44 11.79 -28.42
N GLU A 161 -10.51 10.55 -27.92
CA GLU A 161 -11.33 9.47 -28.48
C GLU A 161 -12.83 9.58 -28.12
N ASP A 162 -13.27 10.71 -27.56
CA ASP A 162 -14.64 11.02 -27.09
C ASP A 162 -15.22 9.96 -26.12
N GLN A 163 -14.36 9.20 -25.46
CA GLN A 163 -14.78 8.18 -24.50
C GLN A 163 -15.32 8.78 -23.19
N VAL A 164 -15.18 10.10 -22.99
CA VAL A 164 -15.63 10.81 -21.78
C VAL A 164 -17.12 10.60 -21.52
N ALA A 165 -17.96 10.68 -22.55
CA ALA A 165 -19.40 10.49 -22.41
C ALA A 165 -19.74 9.07 -21.95
N ARG A 166 -18.99 8.07 -22.45
CA ARG A 166 -19.12 6.67 -22.06
C ARG A 166 -18.65 6.43 -20.62
N VAL A 167 -17.46 6.90 -20.26
CA VAL A 167 -16.93 6.82 -18.88
C VAL A 167 -17.89 7.49 -17.89
N LEU A 168 -18.48 8.63 -18.25
CA LEU A 168 -19.42 9.37 -17.40
C LEU A 168 -20.75 8.65 -17.19
N VAL A 169 -21.16 7.80 -18.13
CA VAL A 169 -22.37 6.96 -17.99
C VAL A 169 -22.05 5.69 -17.20
N GLU A 170 -20.90 5.08 -17.45
CA GLU A 170 -20.54 3.78 -16.88
C GLU A 170 -19.99 3.89 -15.45
N SER A 171 -19.23 4.93 -15.13
CA SER A 171 -18.59 5.13 -13.83
C SER A 171 -18.34 6.63 -13.53
N PRO A 172 -19.28 7.31 -12.84
CA PRO A 172 -19.10 8.73 -12.48
C PRO A 172 -17.81 9.07 -11.70
N PRO A 173 -17.30 8.23 -10.77
CA PRO A 173 -16.03 8.48 -10.10
C PRO A 173 -14.81 8.50 -11.05
N ASP A 174 -14.83 7.72 -12.12
CA ASP A 174 -13.71 7.68 -13.08
C ASP A 174 -13.60 8.98 -13.87
N CYS A 175 -14.71 9.69 -14.11
CA CYS A 175 -14.65 11.03 -14.69
C CYS A 175 -14.01 12.07 -13.77
N VAL A 176 -14.14 11.91 -12.45
CA VAL A 176 -13.44 12.75 -11.47
C VAL A 176 -11.93 12.52 -11.59
N LEU A 177 -11.50 11.26 -11.61
CA LEU A 177 -10.11 10.89 -11.79
C LEU A 177 -9.54 11.40 -13.12
N LEU A 178 -10.29 11.23 -14.21
CA LEU A 178 -9.91 11.71 -15.54
C LEU A 178 -9.71 13.24 -15.54
N ALA A 179 -10.62 14.00 -14.92
CA ALA A 179 -10.49 15.44 -14.81
C ALA A 179 -9.27 15.86 -13.97
N CYS A 180 -9.00 15.17 -12.86
CA CYS A 180 -7.79 15.39 -12.06
C CYS A 180 -6.51 15.13 -12.87
N MET A 181 -6.45 14.01 -13.60
CA MET A 181 -5.30 13.64 -14.43
C MET A 181 -5.07 14.64 -15.57
N LEU A 182 -6.14 15.07 -16.26
CA LEU A 182 -6.04 16.09 -17.31
C LEU A 182 -5.49 17.40 -16.75
N ARG A 183 -5.91 17.78 -15.54
CA ARG A 183 -5.41 19.01 -14.88
C ARG A 183 -3.94 18.89 -14.51
N LEU A 184 -3.55 17.80 -13.85
CA LEU A 184 -2.16 17.52 -13.49
C LEU A 184 -1.23 17.44 -14.72
N GLY A 185 -1.73 16.94 -15.84
CA GLY A 185 -1.02 16.92 -17.12
C GLY A 185 -0.97 18.26 -17.87
N GLY A 186 -1.51 19.35 -17.31
CA GLY A 186 -1.53 20.68 -17.93
C GLY A 186 -2.61 20.88 -19.00
N PHE A 187 -3.49 19.90 -19.23
CA PHE A 187 -4.59 19.98 -20.19
C PHE A 187 -5.81 20.72 -19.60
N THR A 188 -5.61 21.96 -19.16
CA THR A 188 -6.57 22.76 -18.38
C THR A 188 -7.93 22.90 -19.06
N ARG A 189 -7.98 23.22 -20.35
CA ARG A 189 -9.23 23.35 -21.13
C ARG A 189 -10.02 22.04 -21.21
N ALA A 190 -9.33 20.91 -21.36
CA ALA A 190 -9.97 19.60 -21.39
C ALA A 190 -10.53 19.24 -20.01
N ALA A 191 -9.74 19.46 -18.95
CA ALA A 191 -10.13 19.25 -17.56
C ALA A 191 -11.37 20.09 -17.17
N ASP A 192 -11.42 21.36 -17.57
CA ASP A 192 -12.55 22.25 -17.28
C ASP A 192 -13.84 21.80 -18.00
N ARG A 193 -13.71 21.29 -19.23
CA ARG A 193 -14.85 20.72 -19.98
C ARG A 193 -15.41 19.48 -19.28
N VAL A 194 -14.55 18.54 -18.89
CA VAL A 194 -14.96 17.32 -18.17
C VAL A 194 -15.58 17.69 -16.81
N THR A 195 -14.96 18.60 -16.06
CA THR A 195 -15.48 19.10 -14.78
C THR A 195 -16.88 19.73 -14.94
N GLY A 196 -17.08 20.54 -15.97
CA GLY A 196 -18.38 21.14 -16.28
C GLY A 196 -19.46 20.08 -16.59
N GLN A 197 -19.11 19.03 -17.33
CA GLN A 197 -20.02 17.90 -17.61
C GLN A 197 -20.39 17.12 -16.34
N VAL A 198 -19.41 16.87 -15.47
CA VAL A 198 -19.59 16.20 -14.17
C VAL A 198 -20.54 17.00 -13.26
N VAL A 199 -20.30 18.31 -13.11
CA VAL A 199 -21.12 19.18 -12.25
C VAL A 199 -22.55 19.32 -12.79
N ARG A 200 -22.73 19.43 -14.11
CA ARG A 200 -24.07 19.50 -14.75
C ARG A 200 -24.86 18.20 -14.53
N ARG A 201 -24.23 17.02 -14.64
CA ARG A 201 -24.91 15.73 -14.44
C ARG A 201 -25.26 15.41 -12.98
N ARG A 202 -24.62 16.04 -11.99
CA ARG A 202 -24.99 15.89 -10.57
C ARG A 202 -26.47 16.20 -10.32
N LYS A 203 -27.08 17.08 -11.11
CA LYS A 203 -28.51 17.43 -10.98
C LYS A 203 -29.49 16.32 -11.43
N GLY A 204 -29.03 15.22 -12.04
CA GLY A 204 -29.94 14.25 -12.67
C GLY A 204 -29.64 12.75 -12.51
N ARG A 205 -28.48 12.32 -11.99
CA ARG A 205 -28.18 10.89 -11.71
C ARG A 205 -27.36 10.70 -10.42
N PRO A 206 -27.72 9.74 -9.55
CA PRO A 206 -26.97 9.45 -8.32
C PRO A 206 -25.64 8.76 -8.65
N GLY A 207 -24.52 9.31 -8.16
CA GLY A 207 -23.20 8.70 -8.35
C GLY A 207 -22.03 9.57 -7.88
N LEU A 208 -22.16 10.89 -7.96
CA LEU A 208 -21.16 11.86 -7.48
C LEU A 208 -21.46 12.35 -6.07
N THR A 209 -20.45 12.34 -5.22
CA THR A 209 -20.50 12.82 -3.83
C THR A 209 -20.09 14.30 -3.73
N ALA A 210 -20.42 14.96 -2.62
CA ALA A 210 -19.91 16.31 -2.35
C ALA A 210 -18.38 16.35 -2.30
N LYS A 211 -17.73 15.26 -1.84
CA LYS A 211 -16.27 15.12 -1.79
C LYS A 211 -15.63 15.05 -3.17
N ASP A 212 -16.31 14.45 -4.16
CA ASP A 212 -15.82 14.44 -5.54
C ASP A 212 -15.74 15.85 -6.15
N VAL A 213 -16.76 16.67 -5.90
CA VAL A 213 -16.78 18.06 -6.36
C VAL A 213 -15.72 18.89 -5.62
N ALA A 214 -15.58 18.68 -4.30
CA ALA A 214 -14.54 19.34 -3.50
C ALA A 214 -13.13 18.97 -3.98
N LEU A 215 -12.90 17.71 -4.35
CA LEU A 215 -11.63 17.25 -4.92
C LEU A 215 -11.32 18.00 -6.22
N LEU A 216 -12.26 18.09 -7.16
CA LEU A 216 -12.05 18.81 -8.43
C LEU A 216 -11.74 20.29 -8.21
N ALA A 217 -12.43 20.94 -7.28
CA ALA A 217 -12.16 22.33 -6.91
C ALA A 217 -10.75 22.48 -6.31
N ALA A 218 -10.37 21.59 -5.40
CA ALA A 218 -9.08 21.61 -4.73
C ALA A 218 -7.91 21.35 -5.70
N VAL A 219 -8.06 20.37 -6.63
CA VAL A 219 -7.05 20.13 -7.69
C VAL A 219 -6.89 21.37 -8.55
N ARG A 220 -8.00 21.96 -8.99
CA ARG A 220 -7.97 23.17 -9.82
C ARG A 220 -7.21 24.30 -9.12
N GLU A 221 -7.56 24.61 -7.88
CA GLU A 221 -6.89 25.65 -7.08
C GLU A 221 -5.39 25.34 -6.87
N ALA A 222 -5.04 24.09 -6.60
CA ALA A 222 -3.66 23.65 -6.39
C ALA A 222 -2.79 23.80 -7.65
N THR A 223 -3.40 23.69 -8.84
CA THR A 223 -2.71 23.85 -10.14
C THR A 223 -2.76 25.26 -10.71
N ASP A 224 -3.59 26.14 -10.13
CA ASP A 224 -3.80 27.52 -10.57
C ASP A 224 -2.97 28.50 -9.72
N ALA A 225 -3.22 29.80 -9.86
CA ALA A 225 -2.46 30.89 -9.20
C ALA A 225 -2.50 30.90 -7.65
N ARG A 226 -3.29 30.04 -6.99
CA ARG A 226 -3.39 29.94 -5.52
C ARG A 226 -3.08 28.52 -5.03
N PRO A 227 -1.84 28.05 -5.21
CA PRO A 227 -1.47 26.66 -4.93
C PRO A 227 -1.68 26.28 -3.46
N ASP A 228 -1.39 27.19 -2.51
CA ASP A 228 -1.42 26.88 -1.07
C ASP A 228 -2.83 26.54 -0.55
N ALA A 229 -3.85 27.28 -0.99
CA ALA A 229 -5.23 27.04 -0.58
C ALA A 229 -5.76 25.70 -1.12
N GLY A 230 -5.45 25.39 -2.38
CA GLY A 230 -5.79 24.12 -3.00
C GLY A 230 -5.09 22.94 -2.35
N LEU A 231 -3.78 23.06 -2.07
CA LEU A 231 -3.00 22.05 -1.36
C LEU A 231 -3.55 21.78 0.05
N ALA A 232 -3.93 22.82 0.80
CA ALA A 232 -4.56 22.68 2.11
C ALA A 232 -5.93 21.99 2.03
N ALA A 233 -6.74 22.28 1.00
CA ALA A 233 -8.00 21.59 0.77
C ALA A 233 -7.80 20.11 0.42
N LEU A 234 -6.81 19.79 -0.41
CA LEU A 234 -6.42 18.42 -0.73
C LEU A 234 -5.94 17.65 0.51
N HIS A 235 -5.12 18.28 1.36
CA HIS A 235 -4.66 17.67 2.61
C HIS A 235 -5.83 17.32 3.54
N ARG A 236 -6.82 18.23 3.70
CA ARG A 236 -8.03 17.93 4.47
C ARG A 236 -8.80 16.73 3.91
N LEU A 237 -8.99 16.67 2.60
CA LEU A 237 -9.65 15.53 1.94
C LEU A 237 -8.88 14.21 2.11
N ALA A 238 -7.55 14.27 2.12
CA ALA A 238 -6.68 13.11 2.33
C ALA A 238 -6.70 12.62 3.80
N SER A 239 -6.84 13.54 4.78
CA SER A 239 -6.87 13.18 6.21
C SER A 239 -8.23 12.68 6.69
N GLU A 240 -9.34 13.11 6.06
CA GLU A 240 -10.69 12.73 6.48
C GLU A 240 -10.98 11.24 6.28
N SER A 241 -11.44 10.56 7.33
CA SER A 241 -11.99 9.20 7.22
C SER A 241 -13.35 9.24 6.49
N SER A 242 -13.52 8.38 5.48
CA SER A 242 -14.71 8.36 4.62
C SER A 242 -15.17 6.93 4.38
N SER A 243 -16.49 6.70 4.39
CA SER A 243 -17.10 5.41 4.02
C SER A 243 -16.89 5.04 2.55
N LYS A 244 -16.60 6.03 1.69
CA LYS A 244 -16.15 5.83 0.31
C LYS A 244 -14.71 6.32 0.20
N PRO A 245 -13.72 5.44 0.06
CA PRO A 245 -12.30 5.81 0.15
C PRO A 245 -11.75 6.44 -1.14
N VAL A 246 -12.47 6.33 -2.27
CA VAL A 246 -11.99 6.77 -3.59
C VAL A 246 -11.55 8.24 -3.63
N PRO A 247 -12.35 9.23 -3.15
CA PRO A 247 -11.96 10.63 -3.24
C PRO A 247 -10.75 10.94 -2.34
N ARG A 248 -10.64 10.25 -1.19
CA ARG A 248 -9.50 10.35 -0.28
C ARG A 248 -8.24 9.80 -0.93
N HIS A 249 -8.29 8.59 -1.47
CA HIS A 249 -7.16 8.00 -2.20
C HIS A 249 -6.73 8.87 -3.37
N ALA A 250 -7.69 9.40 -4.14
CA ALA A 250 -7.40 10.31 -5.24
C ALA A 250 -6.71 11.60 -4.74
N ALA A 251 -7.18 12.20 -3.64
CA ALA A 251 -6.56 13.37 -3.03
C ALA A 251 -5.10 13.10 -2.62
N MET A 252 -4.81 11.94 -2.01
CA MET A 252 -3.43 11.56 -1.64
C MET A 252 -2.51 11.46 -2.87
N VAL A 253 -2.97 10.82 -3.95
CA VAL A 253 -2.19 10.67 -5.18
C VAL A 253 -2.01 12.03 -5.89
N VAL A 254 -3.05 12.88 -5.89
CA VAL A 254 -2.94 14.25 -6.43
C VAL A 254 -1.92 15.07 -5.63
N LEU A 255 -1.93 15.01 -4.29
CA LEU A 255 -0.95 15.70 -3.45
C LEU A 255 0.48 15.26 -3.77
N TYR A 256 0.70 13.95 -3.92
CA TYR A 256 2.01 13.43 -4.31
C TYR A 256 2.51 14.05 -5.62
N TRP A 257 1.68 14.06 -6.66
CA TRP A 257 2.05 14.64 -7.95
C TRP A 257 2.17 16.15 -7.92
N ALA A 258 1.35 16.84 -7.11
CA ALA A 258 1.46 18.28 -6.92
C ALA A 258 2.78 18.67 -6.24
N TYR A 259 3.17 17.98 -5.16
CA TYR A 259 4.46 18.21 -4.50
C TYR A 259 5.64 17.85 -5.39
N ARG A 260 5.55 16.75 -6.15
CA ARG A 260 6.57 16.36 -7.14
C ARG A 260 6.72 17.42 -8.24
N GLY A 261 5.61 17.98 -8.73
CA GLY A 261 5.62 19.09 -9.69
C GLY A 261 6.19 20.39 -9.13
N ALA A 262 5.93 20.68 -7.85
CA ALA A 262 6.49 21.81 -7.12
C ALA A 262 7.97 21.62 -6.69
N LYS A 263 8.57 20.46 -7.00
CA LYS A 263 9.93 20.05 -6.60
C LYS A 263 10.14 19.97 -5.08
N ASP A 264 9.07 19.83 -4.30
CA ASP A 264 9.12 19.59 -2.86
C ASP A 264 9.28 18.08 -2.60
N ARG A 265 10.54 17.63 -2.55
CA ARG A 265 10.87 16.21 -2.42
C ARG A 265 10.42 15.63 -1.09
N ASP A 266 10.55 16.38 0.00
CA ASP A 266 10.27 15.89 1.34
C ASP A 266 8.77 15.61 1.51
N ARG A 267 7.91 16.57 1.12
CA ARG A 267 6.46 16.37 1.19
C ARG A 267 5.99 15.29 0.23
N ALA A 268 6.59 15.19 -0.96
CA ALA A 268 6.29 14.10 -1.89
C ALA A 268 6.66 12.73 -1.31
N CYS A 269 7.84 12.60 -0.68
CA CYS A 269 8.27 11.38 0.00
C CYS A 269 7.31 11.00 1.15
N MET A 270 6.98 11.95 2.02
CA MET A 270 6.03 11.73 3.11
C MET A 270 4.65 11.31 2.60
N THR A 271 4.16 11.92 1.52
CA THR A 271 2.87 11.58 0.93
C THR A 271 2.89 10.18 0.33
N ALA A 272 3.97 9.78 -0.34
CA ALA A 272 4.13 8.42 -0.85
C ALA A 272 4.12 7.38 0.29
N ASN A 273 4.85 7.62 1.39
CA ASN A 273 4.82 6.78 2.58
C ASN A 273 3.41 6.66 3.17
N ALA A 274 2.65 7.77 3.21
CA ALA A 274 1.25 7.75 3.67
C ALA A 274 0.34 6.91 2.75
N ILE A 275 0.56 6.94 1.43
CA ILE A 275 -0.19 6.11 0.47
C ILE A 275 0.06 4.62 0.71
N LEU A 276 1.30 4.22 0.98
CA LEU A 276 1.61 2.83 1.34
C LEU A 276 0.92 2.44 2.66
N ALA A 277 1.01 3.28 3.68
CA ALA A 277 0.38 3.03 4.98
C ALA A 277 -1.15 2.83 4.87
N GLU A 278 -1.81 3.61 4.01
CA GLU A 278 -3.23 3.42 3.71
C GLU A 278 -3.50 2.08 3.03
N ALA A 279 -2.71 1.70 2.02
CA ALA A 279 -2.83 0.41 1.35
C ALA A 279 -2.64 -0.76 2.33
N GLU A 280 -1.70 -0.65 3.26
CA GLU A 280 -1.47 -1.63 4.32
C GLU A 280 -2.63 -1.72 5.31
N SER A 281 -3.18 -0.57 5.73
CA SER A 281 -4.36 -0.51 6.61
C SER A 281 -5.54 -1.23 5.97
N VAL A 282 -5.81 -0.94 4.69
CA VAL A 282 -6.86 -1.63 3.92
C VAL A 282 -6.61 -3.13 3.82
N ARG A 283 -5.36 -3.54 3.57
CA ARG A 283 -4.98 -4.96 3.54
C ARG A 283 -5.24 -5.62 4.91
N GLN A 284 -4.84 -5.00 6.01
CA GLN A 284 -5.04 -5.53 7.35
C GLN A 284 -6.53 -5.67 7.70
N GLN A 285 -7.36 -4.71 7.30
CA GLN A 285 -8.82 -4.79 7.46
C GLN A 285 -9.39 -6.01 6.72
N LEU A 286 -8.99 -6.22 5.46
CA LEU A 286 -9.41 -7.39 4.69
C LEU A 286 -8.96 -8.70 5.34
N HIS A 287 -7.72 -8.78 5.83
CA HIS A 287 -7.24 -9.94 6.56
C HIS A 287 -8.06 -10.22 7.83
N ALA A 288 -8.44 -9.18 8.58
CA ALA A 288 -9.31 -9.31 9.75
C ALA A 288 -10.71 -9.83 9.38
N MET A 289 -11.17 -9.56 8.15
CA MET A 289 -12.41 -10.11 7.58
C MET A 289 -12.23 -11.52 6.99
N GLY A 290 -11.04 -12.13 7.12
CA GLY A 290 -10.72 -13.45 6.60
C GLY A 290 -10.30 -13.48 5.12
N GLU A 291 -10.16 -12.32 4.48
CA GLU A 291 -9.79 -12.21 3.07
C GLU A 291 -8.28 -12.08 2.89
N ARG A 292 -7.70 -12.97 2.07
CA ARG A 292 -6.26 -13.00 1.75
C ARG A 292 -6.03 -12.80 0.26
N PRO A 293 -6.09 -11.55 -0.24
CA PRO A 293 -6.11 -11.29 -1.68
C PRO A 293 -4.75 -11.44 -2.39
N LEU A 294 -3.63 -11.37 -1.67
CA LEU A 294 -2.28 -11.47 -2.24
C LEU A 294 -1.75 -12.91 -2.29
N TYR A 295 -2.17 -13.75 -1.37
CA TYR A 295 -1.76 -15.15 -1.30
C TYR A 295 -2.96 -15.99 -0.85
N ARG A 296 -3.30 -17.00 -1.66
CA ARG A 296 -3.99 -18.18 -1.13
C ARG A 296 -2.97 -18.98 -0.32
N ASP A 297 -3.41 -19.77 0.65
CA ASP A 297 -2.52 -20.64 1.44
C ASP A 297 -1.71 -21.54 0.49
N ALA A 298 -0.53 -21.03 0.11
CA ALA A 298 0.39 -21.69 -0.78
C ALA A 298 1.33 -22.46 0.13
N THR A 299 1.14 -23.78 0.17
CA THR A 299 2.21 -24.66 0.63
C THR A 299 3.36 -24.47 -0.35
N LEU A 300 4.51 -24.01 0.16
CA LEU A 300 5.74 -24.02 -0.63
C LEU A 300 5.90 -25.45 -1.16
N PRO A 301 6.02 -25.66 -2.47
CA PRO A 301 6.31 -27.00 -2.97
C PRO A 301 7.59 -27.45 -2.30
N SER A 302 7.54 -28.61 -1.63
CA SER A 302 8.75 -29.20 -1.06
C SER A 302 9.77 -29.31 -2.18
N PRO A 303 11.04 -28.92 -1.95
CA PRO A 303 12.08 -29.08 -2.97
C PRO A 303 12.02 -30.54 -3.40
N THR A 304 11.69 -30.76 -4.68
CA THR A 304 11.69 -32.11 -5.25
C THR A 304 13.06 -32.67 -4.98
N THR A 305 13.14 -33.67 -4.09
CA THR A 305 14.36 -34.42 -3.88
C THR A 305 14.81 -34.86 -5.27
N PRO A 306 16.04 -34.53 -5.71
CA PRO A 306 16.49 -34.93 -7.04
C PRO A 306 16.29 -36.44 -7.13
N VAL A 307 15.40 -36.87 -8.03
CA VAL A 307 15.12 -38.28 -8.26
C VAL A 307 16.47 -38.92 -8.52
N GLY A 308 16.91 -39.76 -7.58
CA GLY A 308 18.20 -40.40 -7.64
C GLY A 308 18.37 -41.05 -9.00
N ARG A 309 19.47 -40.72 -9.68
CA ARG A 309 19.94 -41.48 -10.84
C ARG A 309 19.82 -42.96 -10.50
N ALA A 310 18.97 -43.67 -11.23
CA ALA A 310 18.86 -45.12 -11.10
C ALA A 310 20.26 -45.73 -11.21
N PRO A 311 20.68 -46.61 -10.29
CA PRO A 311 21.98 -47.25 -10.39
C PRO A 311 22.04 -48.09 -11.66
N ALA A 312 23.11 -47.91 -12.43
CA ALA A 312 23.39 -48.65 -13.65
C ALA A 312 23.24 -50.16 -13.43
N GLY A 313 22.49 -50.80 -14.33
CA GLY A 313 22.13 -52.20 -14.25
C GLY A 313 23.35 -53.12 -14.14
N ARG A 314 23.38 -53.93 -13.10
CA ARG A 314 24.24 -55.11 -12.99
C ARG A 314 23.37 -56.36 -12.90
N THR A 315 23.37 -57.10 -14.00
CA THR A 315 23.30 -58.56 -14.10
C THR A 315 22.08 -59.30 -13.52
N ALA A 316 21.19 -59.76 -14.39
CA ALA A 316 20.43 -60.98 -14.19
C ALA A 316 20.45 -61.82 -15.47
N ARG A 317 21.50 -62.64 -15.61
CA ARG A 317 21.63 -63.68 -16.65
C ARG A 317 21.19 -65.00 -16.02
N LYS A 318 19.90 -65.38 -16.14
CA LYS A 318 19.49 -66.80 -16.16
C LYS A 318 18.01 -66.97 -16.54
N ALA A 319 17.80 -68.05 -17.29
CA ALA A 319 16.52 -68.73 -17.59
C ALA A 319 15.67 -68.18 -18.74
N ALA A 320 16.05 -68.55 -19.97
CA ALA A 320 15.08 -68.77 -21.04
C ALA A 320 15.39 -70.10 -21.77
N ARG A 321 14.43 -71.03 -21.60
CA ARG A 321 13.96 -72.02 -22.59
C ARG A 321 14.89 -73.15 -23.05
N ARG A 322 14.78 -74.28 -22.33
CA ARG A 322 14.59 -75.60 -22.95
C ARG A 322 13.11 -75.74 -23.32
N THR A 323 12.79 -75.72 -24.62
CA THR A 323 11.67 -76.45 -25.25
C THR A 323 11.71 -76.18 -26.76
N ALA A 324 12.50 -76.98 -27.48
CA ALA A 324 12.31 -77.24 -28.90
C ALA A 324 12.87 -78.64 -29.17
N ALA A 325 12.07 -79.65 -28.88
CA ALA A 325 12.26 -81.00 -29.36
C ALA A 325 11.13 -81.30 -30.35
N ALA A 326 11.56 -81.47 -31.61
CA ALA A 326 11.04 -82.39 -32.61
C ALA A 326 9.78 -82.04 -33.43
N GLN A 327 9.89 -82.43 -34.71
CA GLN A 327 8.90 -82.65 -35.78
C GLN A 327 8.56 -81.38 -36.60
N ALA A 328 8.83 -81.28 -37.90
CA ALA A 328 9.25 -82.24 -38.93
C ALA A 328 10.10 -81.53 -40.01
#